data_AF-A0AAJ6FN67-F1
#
_entry.id   AF-A0AAJ6FN67-F1
#
_cell.length_a   1.000
_cell.length_b   1.000
_cell.length_c   1.000
_cell.angle_alpha   90.00
_cell.angle_beta   90.00
_cell.angle_gamma   90.00
#
_symmetry.space_group_name_H-M   'P 1'
#
loop_
_entity.id
_entity.type
_entity.pdbx_description
1 polymer ?
#
loop_
_entity_poly.entity_id
_entity_poly.type
_entity_poly.pdbx_seq_one_letter_code
_entity_poly.pdbx_strand_id
1 'polypeptide(L)'
;MKKWYEALDQEDVTFLHQLAQANFKLSKLSAETGESYFMLKKRMQKLKHALVQKTTGDSDFKAYLDFLVEQRILPCSIAKVL
;
A
#
# COMPACT_ATOMS: atom_id res chain seq x y z
N MET A 1 15.62 -6.93 -11.64
CA MET A 1 14.38 -6.14 -11.87
C MET A 1 14.31 -5.08 -10.81
N LYS A 2 13.98 -3.82 -11.17
CA LYS A 2 13.69 -2.79 -10.16
C LYS A 2 12.44 -3.21 -9.39
N LYS A 3 12.48 -3.09 -8.07
CA LYS A 3 11.33 -3.46 -7.24
C LYS A 3 10.28 -2.37 -7.37
N TRP A 4 9.00 -2.75 -7.50
CA TRP A 4 7.90 -1.84 -7.81
C TRP A 4 7.77 -0.65 -6.84
N TYR A 5 8.17 -0.86 -5.59
CA TYR A 5 8.09 0.15 -4.54
C TYR A 5 9.16 1.23 -4.66
N GLU A 6 10.23 1.01 -5.44
CA GLU A 6 11.21 2.06 -5.78
C GLU A 6 10.58 3.17 -6.65
N ALA A 7 9.37 2.91 -7.15
CA ALA A 7 8.60 3.83 -7.97
C ALA A 7 7.57 4.65 -7.17
N LEU A 8 7.45 4.41 -5.85
CA LEU A 8 6.62 5.19 -4.93
C LEU A 8 7.34 6.45 -4.50
N ASP A 9 6.61 7.55 -4.38
CA ASP A 9 7.10 8.74 -3.70
C ASP A 9 6.87 8.66 -2.18
N GLN A 10 7.40 9.64 -1.44
CA GLN A 10 7.30 9.67 0.02
C GLN A 10 5.85 9.79 0.51
N GLU A 11 4.96 10.42 -0.25
CA GLU A 11 3.54 10.53 0.11
C GLU A 11 2.83 9.19 -0.02
N ASP A 12 3.09 8.46 -1.11
CA ASP A 12 2.57 7.13 -1.34
C ASP A 12 3.03 6.14 -0.25
N VAL A 13 4.31 6.21 0.13
CA VAL A 13 4.86 5.41 1.24
C VAL A 13 4.15 5.76 2.55
N THR A 14 4.01 7.05 2.86
CA THR A 14 3.31 7.52 4.08
C THR A 14 1.86 7.04 4.12
N PHE A 15 1.16 7.13 3.00
CA PHE A 15 -0.22 6.66 2.88
C PHE A 15 -0.34 5.15 3.13
N LEU A 16 0.59 4.34 2.60
CA LEU A 16 0.62 2.89 2.85
C LEU A 16 0.90 2.56 4.32
N HIS A 17 1.75 3.34 5.00
CA HIS A 17 1.96 3.21 6.45
C HIS A 17 0.69 3.48 7.25
N GLN A 18 0.01 4.60 6.98
CA GLN A 18 -1.23 4.95 7.67
C GLN A 18 -2.31 3.90 7.42
N LEU A 19 -2.41 3.42 6.18
CA LEU A 19 -3.37 2.40 5.79
C LEU A 19 -3.16 1.08 6.56
N ALA A 20 -1.92 0.69 6.79
CA ALA A 20 -1.62 -0.52 7.54
C ALA A 20 -1.87 -0.36 9.05
N GLN A 21 -1.60 0.80 9.63
CA GLN A 21 -2.04 1.12 11.00
C GLN A 21 -3.57 1.02 11.12
N ALA A 22 -4.27 1.39 10.05
CA ALA A 22 -5.71 1.22 9.89
C ALA A 22 -6.15 -0.20 9.46
N ASN A 23 -5.29 -1.22 9.57
CA ASN A 23 -5.58 -2.61 9.17
C ASN A 23 -6.13 -2.75 7.74
N PHE A 24 -5.62 -1.94 6.82
CA PHE A 24 -6.05 -1.87 5.42
C PHE A 24 -7.52 -1.47 5.22
N LYS A 25 -8.17 -0.89 6.24
CA LYS A 25 -9.55 -0.40 6.15
C LYS A 25 -9.55 1.11 5.94
N LEU A 26 -9.95 1.54 4.73
CA LEU A 26 -10.12 2.96 4.41
C LEU A 26 -11.13 3.66 5.32
N SER A 27 -12.16 2.96 5.79
CA SER A 27 -13.13 3.50 6.76
C SER A 27 -12.49 3.78 8.12
N LYS A 28 -11.59 2.91 8.59
CA LYS A 28 -10.83 3.11 9.83
C LYS A 28 -9.84 4.26 9.67
N LEU A 29 -9.12 4.28 8.54
CA LEU A 29 -8.19 5.37 8.22
C LEU A 29 -8.89 6.74 8.14
N SER A 30 -10.09 6.78 7.55
CA SER A 30 -10.93 7.99 7.49
C SER A 30 -11.30 8.49 8.88
N ALA A 31 -11.68 7.58 9.78
CA ALA A 31 -11.99 7.93 11.17
C ALA A 31 -10.76 8.40 11.96
N GLU A 32 -9.58 7.84 11.69
CA GLU A 32 -8.33 8.16 12.41
C GLU A 32 -7.67 9.47 11.92
N THR A 33 -7.76 9.76 10.63
CA THR A 33 -7.09 10.93 10.01
C THR A 33 -8.01 12.13 9.82
N GLY A 34 -9.34 11.93 9.91
CA GLY A 34 -10.33 12.95 9.53
C GLY A 34 -10.43 13.17 8.01
N GLU A 35 -9.65 12.45 7.19
CA GLU A 35 -9.78 12.52 5.73
C GLU A 35 -11.08 11.85 5.27
N SER A 36 -11.72 12.42 4.25
CA SER A 36 -12.90 11.82 3.63
C SER A 36 -12.56 10.47 3.01
N TYR A 37 -13.40 9.46 3.26
CA TYR A 37 -13.34 8.15 2.61
C TYR A 37 -13.21 8.26 1.08
N PHE A 38 -13.90 9.21 0.46
CA PHE A 38 -13.83 9.43 -0.99
C PHE A 38 -12.42 9.84 -1.44
N MET A 39 -11.77 10.72 -0.68
CA MET A 39 -10.40 11.18 -0.95
C MET A 39 -9.38 10.05 -0.76
N LEU A 40 -9.52 9.27 0.31
CA LEU A 40 -8.68 8.10 0.56
C LEU A 40 -8.83 7.03 -0.54
N LYS A 41 -10.07 6.80 -1.01
CA LYS A 41 -10.35 5.91 -2.14
C LYS A 41 -9.71 6.41 -3.43
N LYS A 42 -9.76 7.73 -3.69
CA LYS A 42 -9.12 8.35 -4.86
C LYS A 42 -7.59 8.22 -4.80
N ARG A 43 -6.98 8.46 -3.64
CA ARG A 43 -5.54 8.23 -3.40
C ARG A 43 -5.12 6.78 -3.65
N MET A 44 -5.88 5.82 -3.11
CA MET A 44 -5.65 4.39 -3.34
C MET A 44 -5.71 4.02 -4.83
N GLN A 45 -6.70 4.54 -5.57
CA GLN A 45 -6.81 4.30 -7.01
C GLN A 45 -5.64 4.90 -7.79
N LYS A 46 -5.20 6.11 -7.42
CA LYS A 46 -4.04 6.78 -8.04
C LYS A 46 -2.77 5.95 -7.82
N LEU A 47 -2.54 5.47 -6.59
CA LEU A 47 -1.40 4.63 -6.23
C LEU A 47 -1.44 3.32 -7.02
N LYS A 48 -2.59 2.63 -7.08
CA LYS A 48 -2.75 1.41 -7.90
C LYS A 48 -2.42 1.66 -9.37
N HIS A 49 -2.89 2.77 -9.94
CA HIS A 49 -2.64 3.10 -11.34
C HIS A 49 -1.18 3.43 -11.62
N ALA A 50 -0.54 4.20 -10.74
CA ALA A 50 0.88 4.52 -10.82
C ALA A 50 1.75 3.25 -10.75
N LEU A 51 1.36 2.29 -9.93
CA LEU A 51 2.06 1.01 -9.83
C LEU A 51 1.89 0.15 -11.08
N VAL A 52 0.65 -0.04 -11.56
CA VAL A 52 0.36 -0.84 -12.75
C VAL A 52 1.09 -0.30 -13.99
N GLN A 53 1.19 1.03 -14.14
CA GLN A 53 1.93 1.63 -15.26
C GLN A 53 3.45 1.44 -15.18
N LYS A 54 4.00 1.30 -13.97
CA LYS A 54 5.45 1.21 -13.74
C LYS A 54 5.96 -0.23 -13.61
N THR A 55 5.08 -1.19 -13.35
CA THR A 55 5.39 -2.63 -13.37
C THR A 55 4.82 -3.27 -14.62
N THR A 56 5.66 -3.46 -15.64
CA THR A 56 5.33 -4.28 -16.80
C THR A 56 5.25 -5.76 -16.39
N GLY A 57 4.04 -6.26 -16.18
CA GLY A 57 3.78 -7.67 -15.91
C GLY A 57 3.71 -8.01 -14.42
N ASP A 58 2.66 -8.76 -14.07
CA ASP A 58 2.31 -9.30 -12.76
C ASP A 58 2.88 -8.54 -11.56
N SER A 59 2.13 -7.53 -11.13
CA SER A 59 2.21 -7.01 -9.76
C SER A 59 1.67 -8.10 -8.84
N ASP A 60 2.49 -9.12 -8.63
CA ASP A 60 2.19 -10.27 -7.81
C ASP A 60 1.75 -9.73 -6.45
N PHE A 61 0.52 -10.02 -6.02
CA PHE A 61 -0.03 -9.60 -4.74
C PHE A 61 0.94 -9.96 -3.58
N LYS A 62 1.72 -11.03 -3.79
CA LYS A 62 2.85 -11.42 -2.95
C LYS A 62 3.94 -10.35 -2.85
N ALA A 63 4.35 -9.71 -3.95
CA ALA A 63 5.32 -8.62 -3.94
C ALA A 63 4.79 -7.37 -3.22
N TYR A 64 3.46 -7.18 -3.22
CA TYR A 64 2.81 -6.14 -2.39
C TYR A 64 2.91 -6.47 -0.90
N LEU A 65 2.63 -7.72 -0.52
CA LEU A 65 2.80 -8.20 0.85
C LEU A 65 4.27 -8.19 1.31
N ASP A 66 5.19 -8.61 0.45
CA ASP A 66 6.64 -8.64 0.73
C ASP A 66 7.16 -7.21 0.98
N PHE A 67 6.71 -6.21 0.22
CA PHE A 67 7.03 -4.80 0.49
C PHE A 67 6.51 -4.33 1.86
N LEU A 68 5.24 -4.66 2.18
CA LEU A 68 4.66 -4.29 3.47
C LEU A 68 5.43 -4.94 4.62
N VAL A 69 5.95 -6.15 4.43
CA VAL A 69 6.83 -6.81 5.41
C VAL A 69 8.22 -6.14 5.45
N GLU A 70 8.85 -5.86 4.31
CA GLU A 70 10.17 -5.20 4.22
C GLU A 70 10.17 -3.81 4.88
N GLN A 71 9.10 -3.03 4.69
CA GLN A 71 8.93 -1.72 5.31
C GLN A 71 8.47 -1.78 6.79
N ARG A 72 8.40 -2.98 7.38
CA ARG A 72 7.89 -3.24 8.74
C ARG A 72 6.46 -2.74 8.96
N ILE A 73 5.69 -2.66 7.89
CA ILE A 73 4.31 -2.22 7.85
C ILE A 73 3.36 -3.36 8.28
N LEU A 74 3.65 -4.58 7.80
CA LEU A 74 3.01 -5.81 8.27
C LEU A 74 3.98 -6.60 9.16
N PRO A 75 3.53 -7.14 10.30
CA PRO A 75 4.33 -8.12 11.02
C PRO A 75 4.57 -9.34 10.11
N CYS A 76 5.79 -9.91 10.13
CA CYS A 76 6.20 -11.03 9.27
C CYS A 76 5.26 -12.26 9.32
N SER A 77 4.37 -12.33 10.31
CA SER A 77 3.41 -13.42 10.51
C SER A 77 2.44 -13.65 9.33
N ILE A 78 2.17 -12.67 8.47
CA ILE A 78 1.25 -12.85 7.33
C ILE A 78 1.97 -13.49 6.13
N ALA A 79 3.27 -13.24 5.94
CA ALA A 79 4.05 -13.84 4.85
C ALA A 79 4.31 -15.36 5.03
N LYS A 80 3.97 -15.92 6.20
CA LYS A 80 4.12 -17.36 6.50
C LYS A 80 2.91 -18.21 6.12
N VAL A 81 1.81 -17.63 5.62
CA VAL A 81 0.55 -18.36 5.32
C VAL A 81 0.34 -18.59 3.81
N LEU A 82 1.39 -18.45 2.99
CA LEU A 82 1.40 -18.92 1.60
C LEU A 82 2.48 -19.99 1.43
#